data_AF-A0A7X7PWW8-F1
#
_entry.id   AF-A0A7X7PWW8-F1
#
_cell.length_a   1.000
_cell.length_b   1.000
_cell.length_c   1.000
_cell.angle_alpha   90.00
_cell.angle_beta   90.00
_cell.angle_gamma   90.00
#
_symmetry.space_group_name_H-M   'P 1'
#
loop_
_entity.id
_entity.type
_entity.pdbx_description
1 polymer ?
#
loop_
_entity_poly.entity_id
_entity_poly.type
_entity_poly.pdbx_seq_one_letter_code
_entity_poly.pdbx_strand_id
1 'polypeptide(L)' 'MPRVLATHRPKVRLERWWIASGDEECPHCGALYAYEAEYRCPDCDGPACMHCIVRHEDRYVCAGCAPQPEGSAARGR' A
#
# COMPACT_ATOMS: atom_id res chain seq x y z
N MET A 1 -8.84 27.61 39.89
CA MET A 1 -8.56 27.42 38.45
C MET A 1 -8.65 25.91 38.14
N PRO A 2 -9.72 25.38 37.51
CA PRO A 2 -9.77 23.95 37.19
C PRO A 2 -8.96 23.65 35.93
N ARG A 3 -8.01 22.70 36.04
CA ARG A 3 -7.22 22.18 34.91
C ARG A 3 -8.11 21.34 34.00
N VAL A 4 -8.38 21.84 32.80
CA VAL A 4 -8.96 21.06 31.69
C VAL A 4 -7.95 20.00 31.24
N LEU A 5 -8.28 18.73 31.46
CA LEU A 5 -7.52 17.59 30.94
C LEU A 5 -7.89 17.39 29.47
N ALA A 6 -6.93 17.63 28.57
CA ALA A 6 -7.11 17.42 27.14
C ALA A 6 -7.26 15.92 26.86
N THR A 7 -8.46 15.50 26.46
CA THR A 7 -8.77 14.13 26.07
C THR A 7 -8.19 13.87 24.67
N HIS A 8 -7.01 13.26 24.61
CA HIS A 8 -6.48 12.73 23.35
C HIS A 8 -7.33 11.53 22.92
N ARG A 9 -8.20 11.74 21.94
CA ARG A 9 -8.94 10.65 21.28
C ARG A 9 -7.95 9.88 20.39
N PRO A 10 -7.66 8.60 20.66
CA PRO A 10 -6.78 7.82 19.82
C PRO A 10 -7.40 7.72 18.42
N LYS A 11 -6.63 8.09 17.38
CA LYS A 11 -7.00 7.82 15.99
C LYS A 11 -6.88 6.32 15.81
N VAL A 12 -7.98 5.59 15.94
CA VAL A 12 -8.06 4.20 15.48
C VAL A 12 -7.74 4.24 13.99
N ARG A 13 -6.54 3.81 13.60
CA ARG A 13 -6.30 3.47 12.20
C ARG A 13 -7.18 2.25 11.95
N LEU A 14 -8.27 2.46 11.21
CA LEU A 14 -8.95 1.37 10.52
C LEU A 14 -7.94 0.79 9.52
N GLU A 15 -7.04 -0.04 10.02
CA GLU A 15 -6.33 -0.97 9.17
C GLU A 15 -7.39 -1.85 8.53
N ARG A 16 -7.50 -1.71 7.21
CA ARG A 16 -8.47 -2.45 6.42
C ARG A 16 -8.20 -3.93 6.68
N TRP A 17 -9.24 -4.74 6.86
CA TRP A 17 -9.12 -6.15 7.29
C TRP A 17 -8.16 -6.97 6.41
N TRP A 18 -8.04 -6.63 5.12
CA TRP A 18 -7.12 -7.27 4.17
C TRP A 18 -5.62 -6.96 4.40
N ILE A 19 -5.29 -5.94 5.19
CA ILE A 19 -3.91 -5.59 5.59
C ILE A 19 -3.56 -6.25 6.93
N ALA A 20 -4.51 -6.36 7.86
CA ALA A 20 -4.24 -6.75 9.24
C ALA A 20 -4.30 -8.27 9.51
N SER A 21 -4.81 -9.07 8.57
CA SER A 21 -5.08 -10.50 8.79
C SER A 21 -4.26 -11.45 7.91
N GLY A 22 -3.23 -10.95 7.24
CA GLY A 22 -2.40 -11.77 6.36
C GLY A 22 -0.97 -11.96 6.83
N ASP A 23 -0.34 -13.01 6.32
CA ASP A 23 1.08 -13.33 6.54
C ASP A 23 1.92 -13.07 5.28
N GLU A 24 1.28 -12.76 4.13
CA GLU A 24 1.99 -12.49 2.89
C GLU A 24 2.56 -11.07 2.89
N GLU A 25 3.84 -10.92 2.55
CA GLU A 25 4.51 -9.63 2.51
C GLU A 25 4.52 -9.06 1.08
N CYS A 26 4.04 -7.82 0.92
CA CYS A 26 4.06 -7.17 -0.39
C CYS A 26 5.50 -6.79 -0.78
N PRO A 27 6.02 -7.24 -1.93
CA PRO A 27 7.40 -6.94 -2.34
C PRO A 27 7.61 -5.45 -2.69
N HIS A 28 6.54 -4.67 -2.82
CA HIS A 28 6.61 -3.25 -3.15
C HIS A 28 6.57 -2.31 -1.94
N CYS A 29 5.88 -2.68 -0.86
CA CYS A 29 5.71 -1.82 0.31
C CYS A 29 6.04 -2.49 1.65
N GLY A 30 6.32 -3.79 1.67
CA GLY A 30 6.57 -4.58 2.88
C GLY A 30 5.35 -4.72 3.80
N ALA A 31 4.17 -4.29 3.36
CA ALA A 31 2.96 -4.46 4.16
C ALA A 31 2.50 -5.92 4.08
N LEU A 32 2.09 -6.46 5.22
CA LEU A 32 1.40 -7.74 5.26
C LEU A 32 0.01 -7.61 4.64
N TYR A 33 -0.41 -8.62 3.90
CA TYR A 33 -1.72 -8.70 3.28
C TYR A 33 -2.23 -10.13 3.27
N ALA A 34 -3.54 -10.31 3.31
CA ALA A 34 -4.14 -11.64 3.23
C ALA A 34 -3.93 -12.20 1.82
N TYR A 35 -3.48 -13.46 1.70
CA TYR A 35 -3.30 -14.13 0.40
C TYR A 35 -4.55 -14.05 -0.50
N GLU A 36 -5.75 -14.10 0.09
CA GLU A 36 -7.03 -13.94 -0.62
C GLU A 36 -7.20 -12.56 -1.29
N ALA A 37 -6.46 -11.56 -0.82
CA ALA A 37 -6.41 -10.20 -1.35
C ALA A 37 -5.15 -9.94 -2.22
N GLU A 38 -4.42 -11.00 -2.57
CA GLU A 38 -3.29 -10.92 -3.51
C GLU A 38 -3.77 -10.48 -4.89
N TYR A 39 -3.05 -9.53 -5.49
CA TYR A 39 -3.17 -9.20 -6.89
C TYR A 39 -1.94 -9.69 -7.66
N ARG A 40 -2.15 -10.48 -8.71
CA ARG A 40 -1.10 -10.89 -9.65
C ARG A 40 -1.01 -9.90 -10.80
N CYS A 41 0.15 -9.26 -10.94
CA CYS A 41 0.36 -8.31 -12.01
C CYS A 41 0.38 -9.01 -13.38
N PRO A 42 -0.42 -8.56 -14.37
CA PRO A 42 -0.44 -9.20 -15.69
C PRO A 42 0.85 -9.04 -16.50
N ASP A 43 1.75 -8.12 -16.12
CA ASP A 43 2.98 -7.84 -16.87
C ASP A 43 4.20 -8.65 -16.37
N CYS A 44 4.35 -8.80 -15.05
CA CYS A 44 5.48 -9.51 -14.45
C CYS A 44 5.08 -10.79 -13.72
N ASP A 45 3.78 -11.09 -13.65
CA ASP A 45 3.20 -12.18 -12.86
C ASP A 45 3.56 -12.14 -11.36
N GLY A 46 4.04 -10.99 -10.88
CA GLY A 46 4.45 -10.78 -9.50
C GLY A 46 3.27 -10.51 -8.56
N PRO A 47 3.36 -10.93 -7.29
CA PRO A 47 2.35 -10.63 -6.28
C PRO A 47 2.45 -9.16 -5.82
N ALA A 48 1.30 -8.53 -5.62
CA ALA A 48 1.19 -7.18 -5.08
C ALA A 48 -0.05 -7.05 -4.20
N CYS A 49 0.04 -6.24 -3.15
CA CYS A 49 -1.14 -5.92 -2.34
C CYS A 49 -2.04 -4.89 -3.05
N MET A 50 -3.31 -4.85 -2.64
CA MET A 50 -4.32 -3.89 -3.12
C MET A 50 -3.93 -2.40 -2.98
N HIS A 51 -2.87 -2.07 -2.23
CA HIS A 51 -2.37 -0.70 -2.11
C HIS A 51 -1.29 -0.35 -3.14
N CYS A 52 -0.58 -1.37 -3.64
CA CYS A 52 0.51 -1.21 -4.59
C CYS A 52 0.09 -1.47 -6.03
N ILE A 53 -1.19 -1.76 -6.26
CA ILE A 53 -1.76 -1.79 -7.60
C ILE A 53 -2.12 -0.37 -8.03
N VAL A 54 -1.80 -0.03 -9.26
CA VAL A 54 -2.16 1.24 -9.88
C VAL A 54 -2.88 0.97 -11.19
N ARG A 55 -3.81 1.86 -11.55
CA ARG A 55 -4.47 1.81 -12.84
C ARG A 55 -3.54 2.39 -13.90
N HIS A 56 -3.25 1.61 -14.93
CA HIS A 56 -2.54 2.04 -16.13
C HIS A 56 -3.43 1.81 -17.35
N GLU A 57 -3.83 2.90 -17.99
CA GLU A 57 -4.79 2.87 -19.11
C GLU A 57 -6.11 2.17 -18.70
N ASP A 58 -6.32 0.95 -19.19
CA ASP A 58 -7.52 0.14 -18.92
C ASP A 58 -7.26 -1.09 -18.02
N ARG A 59 -6.04 -1.24 -17.50
CA ARG A 59 -5.65 -2.37 -16.64
C ARG A 59 -5.08 -1.92 -15.31
N TYR A 60 -5.02 -2.84 -14.36
CA TYR A 60 -4.25 -2.64 -13.12
C TYR A 60 -2.89 -3.31 -13.28
N VAL A 61 -1.84 -2.67 -12.77
CA VAL A 61 -0.47 -3.20 -12.75
C VAL A 61 0.15 -2.91 -11.39
N CYS A 62 1.17 -3.66 -11.01
CA CYS A 62 1.89 -3.38 -9.77
C CYS A 62 2.72 -2.09 -9.90
N ALA A 63 3.09 -1.50 -8.77
CA ALA A 63 3.92 -0.30 -8.70
C ALA A 63 5.28 -0.44 -9.40
N GLY A 64 5.80 -1.66 -9.57
CA GLY A 64 7.04 -1.92 -10.31
C GLY A 64 6.87 -1.85 -11.83
N CYS A 65 5.72 -2.26 -12.37
CA CYS A 65 5.40 -2.22 -13.80
C CYS A 65 4.68 -0.93 -14.21
N ALA A 66 4.20 -0.16 -13.24
CA ALA A 66 3.65 1.16 -13.47
C ALA A 66 4.68 2.06 -14.16
N PRO A 67 4.28 2.85 -15.19
CA PRO A 67 5.17 3.89 -15.70
C PRO A 67 5.45 4.86 -14.55
N GLN A 68 6.73 5.05 -14.26
CA GLN A 68 7.13 6.09 -13.34
C GLN A 68 6.68 7.42 -13.95
N PRO A 69 6.05 8.33 -13.18
CA PRO A 69 5.84 9.68 -13.68
C PRO A 69 7.22 10.25 -14.00
N GLU A 70 7.46 10.60 -15.27
CA GLU A 70 8.62 11.38 -15.68
C GLU A 70 8.63 12.67 -14.85
N GLY A 71 9.46 12.67 -13.80
CA GLY A 71 9.39 13.66 -12.74
C GLY A 71 10.18 13.34 -11.46
N SER A 72 10.71 12.13 -11.32
CA SER A 72 11.69 11.79 -10.27
C SER A 72 13.06 11.48 -10.87
N ALA A 73 13.56 12.38 -11.72
CA ALA A 73 15.01 12.49 -11.88
C ALA A 73 15.60 13.05 -10.57
N ALA A 74 16.59 12.34 -10.03
CA ALA A 74 17.54 12.76 -8.99
C ALA A 74 17.09 12.75 -7.51
N ARG A 75 17.46 11.67 -6.82
CA ARG A 75 18.24 11.82 -5.58
C ARG A 75 19.44 10.86 -5.60
N GLY A 76 20.38 11.16 -6.49
CA GLY A 76 21.78 10.83 -6.24
C GLY A 76 22.40 11.93 -5.40
N ARG A 77 22.85 11.59 -4.19
CA ARG A 77 24.04 12.16 -3.55
C ARG A 77 24.43 11.33 -2.34
#